data_AF-A0A7Y2CJY8-F1
#
_entry.id   AF-A0A7Y2CJY8-F1
#
_cell.length_a   1.000
_cell.length_b   1.000
_cell.length_c   1.000
_cell.angle_alpha   90.00
_cell.angle_beta   90.00
_cell.angle_gamma   90.00
#
_symmetry.space_group_name_H-M   'P 1'
#
loop_
_entity.id
_entity.type
_entity.pdbx_description
1 polymer ?
#
loop_
_entity_poly.entity_id
_entity_poly.type
_entity_poly.pdbx_seq_one_letter_code
_entity_poly.pdbx_strand_id
1 'polypeptide(L)' 'GYGARVRVTAGGRTQTAWARAAHSYASQSEDVLTFGLGGAAGAEVTVEWPSGKVSRLESVAPGGVRTVREADAG' A
#
# COMPACT_ATOMS: atom_id res chain seq x y z
N GLY A 1 10.53 11.08 8.34
CA GLY A 1 10.32 9.80 9.03
C GLY A 1 10.09 8.72 8.00
N TYR A 2 10.44 7.47 8.30
CA TYR A 2 10.05 6.34 7.47
C TYR A 2 8.52 6.31 7.39
N GLY A 3 7.93 6.29 6.18
CA GLY A 3 6.47 6.29 6.03
C GLY A 3 5.86 4.90 6.15
N ALA A 4 4.71 4.68 5.53
CA ALA A 4 4.00 3.41 5.64
C ALA A 4 4.70 2.28 4.87
N ARG A 5 4.74 1.07 5.44
CA ARG A 5 5.25 -0.12 4.76
C ARG A 5 4.10 -0.85 4.07
N VAL A 6 4.20 -1.03 2.76
CA VAL A 6 3.19 -1.69 1.94
C VAL A 6 3.71 -3.04 1.49
N ARG A 7 2.95 -4.10 1.76
CA ARG A 7 3.18 -5.46 1.28
C ARG A 7 2.05 -5.87 0.34
N VAL A 8 2.39 -6.38 -0.83
CA VAL A 8 1.44 -6.87 -1.84
C VAL A 8 1.76 -8.33 -2.17
N THR A 9 0.81 -9.23 -1.97
CA THR A 9 0.93 -10.65 -2.33
C THR A 9 -0.03 -10.96 -3.48
N ALA A 10 0.50 -11.46 -4.59
CA ALA A 10 -0.28 -11.83 -5.76
C ALA A 10 0.36 -13.02 -6.47
N GLY A 11 -0.45 -14.03 -6.85
CA GLY A 11 0.04 -15.20 -7.60
C GLY A 11 1.21 -15.93 -6.92
N GLY A 12 1.21 -16.01 -5.58
CA GLY A 12 2.29 -16.63 -4.80
C GLY A 12 3.56 -15.79 -4.64
N ARG A 13 3.58 -14.54 -5.11
CA ARG A 13 4.72 -13.61 -4.99
C ARG A 13 4.37 -12.47 -4.07
N THR A 14 5.28 -12.15 -3.15
CA THR A 14 5.14 -10.99 -2.26
C THR A 14 6.15 -9.92 -2.61
N GLN A 15 5.65 -8.69 -2.78
CA GLN A 15 6.43 -7.48 -2.99
C GLN A 15 6.27 -6.57 -1.78
N THR A 16 7.34 -5.87 -1.39
CA THR A 16 7.30 -4.93 -0.26
C THR A 16 7.97 -3.63 -0.67
N ALA A 17 7.30 -2.51 -0.41
CA ALA A 17 7.82 -1.17 -0.64
C ALA A 17 7.44 -0.25 0.52
N TRP A 18 8.18 0.84 0.70
CA TRP A 18 7.88 1.86 1.69
C TRP A 18 7.33 3.09 0.99
N ALA A 19 6.11 3.47 1.35
CA ALA A 19 5.57 4.78 1.02
C ALA A 19 6.31 5.81 1.87
N ARG A 20 6.78 6.90 1.27
CA ARG A 20 7.46 7.97 2.02
C ARG A 20 6.41 8.86 2.66
N ALA A 21 6.52 9.09 3.97
CA ALA A 21 5.69 10.08 4.64
C ALA A 21 6.32 11.46 4.39
N ALA A 22 5.67 12.27 3.57
CA ALA A 22 6.01 13.68 3.46
C ALA A 22 5.72 14.35 4.81
N HIS A 23 6.77 14.70 5.56
CA HIS A 23 6.62 15.42 6.81
C HIS A 23 6.33 16.88 6.48
N SER A 24 5.17 17.38 6.94
CA SER A 24 4.67 18.77 6.88
C SER A 24 3.75 19.15 5.71
N TYR A 25 2.75 19.94 6.08
CA TYR A 25 1.54 20.47 5.41
C TYR A 25 1.67 20.99 3.95
N ALA A 26 2.85 20.94 3.33
CA ALA A 26 3.13 21.52 2.00
C ALA A 26 3.79 20.58 0.98
N SER A 27 3.94 19.28 1.27
CA SER A 27 4.51 18.31 0.32
C SER A 27 3.46 17.32 -0.16
N GLN A 28 2.61 17.77 -1.09
CA GLN A 28 1.73 16.91 -1.87
C GLN A 28 2.55 16.13 -2.91
N SER A 29 3.17 15.05 -2.47
CA SER A 29 3.56 13.96 -3.36
C SER A 29 3.33 12.66 -2.62
N GLU A 30 2.08 12.19 -2.59
CA GLU A 30 1.80 10.79 -2.29
C GLU A 30 2.43 9.97 -3.42
N ASP A 31 3.59 9.37 -3.16
CA ASP A 31 4.21 8.47 -4.13
C ASP A 31 3.25 7.30 -4.39
N VAL A 32 2.72 7.23 -5.62
CA VAL A 32 1.89 6.09 -6.04
C VAL A 32 2.80 4.87 -6.20
N LEU A 33 2.74 3.97 -5.23
CA LEU A 33 3.45 2.69 -5.31
C LEU A 33 2.78 1.80 -6.35
N THR A 34 3.53 1.44 -7.39
CA THR A 34 3.06 0.55 -8.45
C THR A 34 3.61 -0.86 -8.23
N PHE A 35 2.72 -1.85 -8.19
CA PHE A 35 3.07 -3.26 -8.02
C PHE A 35 2.59 -4.07 -9.22
N GLY A 36 3.50 -4.80 -9.88
CA GLY A 36 3.14 -5.71 -10.95
C GLY A 36 2.52 -6.99 -10.39
N LEU A 37 1.28 -7.31 -10.79
CA LEU A 37 0.59 -8.53 -10.33
C LEU A 37 0.80 -9.74 -11.27
N GLY A 38 1.43 -9.53 -12.43
CA GLY A 38 1.57 -10.57 -13.46
C GLY A 38 0.20 -11.02 -13.98
N GLY A 39 0.00 -12.34 -14.10
CA GLY A 39 -1.28 -12.95 -14.49
C GLY A 39 -2.27 -13.17 -13.35
N ALA A 40 -2.01 -12.67 -12.14
CA ALA A 40 -2.90 -12.86 -11.00
C ALA A 40 -4.18 -12.01 -11.15
N ALA A 41 -5.34 -12.64 -10.89
CA ALA A 41 -6.65 -11.97 -10.94
C ALA A 41 -6.90 -11.04 -9.73
N GLY A 42 -6.07 -11.13 -8.70
CA GLY A 42 -6.17 -10.29 -7.51
C GLY A 42 -4.90 -10.32 -6.67
N ALA A 43 -4.84 -9.38 -5.73
CA ALA A 43 -3.77 -9.27 -4.75
C ALA A 43 -4.30 -8.98 -3.35
N GLU A 44 -3.59 -9.49 -2.36
CA GLU A 44 -3.71 -9.10 -0.97
C GLU A 44 -2.74 -7.96 -0.68
N VAL A 45 -3.22 -6.90 -0.06
CA VAL A 45 -2.41 -5.72 0.30
C VAL A 45 -2.47 -5.53 1.81
N THR A 46 -1.30 -5.39 2.43
CA THR A 46 -1.17 -5.00 3.84
C THR A 46 -0.39 -3.69 3.91
N VAL A 47 -0.91 -2.72 4.64
CA VAL A 47 -0.26 -1.44 4.91
C VAL A 47 -0.01 -1.34 6.40
N GLU A 48 1.26 -1.28 6.80
CA GLU A 48 1.68 -1.02 8.18
C GLU A 48 1.99 0.48 8.30
N TRP A 49 1.18 1.19 9.07
CA TRP A 49 1.29 2.64 9.26
C TRP A 49 2.33 2.99 10.32
N PRO A 50 2.96 4.18 10.27
CA PRO A 50 3.92 4.61 11.29
C PRO A 50 3.36 4.68 12.72
N SER A 51 2.04 4.86 12.86
CA SER A 51 1.34 4.82 14.15
C SER A 51 1.23 3.41 14.76
N GLY A 52 1.60 2.37 14.00
CA GLY A 52 1.42 0.97 14.37
C GLY A 52 0.09 0.38 13.90
N LYS A 53 -0.83 1.18 13.34
CA LYS A 53 -2.06 0.66 12.73
C LYS A 53 -1.76 -0.20 11.51
N VAL A 54 -2.67 -1.12 11.18
CA VAL A 54 -2.53 -1.99 10.00
C VAL A 54 -3.83 -2.00 9.19
N SER A 55 -3.72 -1.68 7.90
CA SER A 55 -4.82 -1.88 6.93
C SER A 55 -4.59 -3.14 6.12
N ARG A 56 -5.64 -3.93 5.89
CA ARG A 56 -5.61 -5.11 5.02
C ARG A 56 -6.70 -5.04 3.96
N LEU A 57 -6.35 -5.42 2.74
CA LEU A 57 -7.24 -5.53 1.59
C LEU A 57 -7.02 -6.90 0.98
N GLU A 58 -8.04 -7.75 0.94
CA GLU A 58 -7.87 -9.16 0.52
C GLU A 58 -8.11 -9.38 -0.98
N SER A 59 -8.73 -8.43 -1.68
CA SER A 59 -9.12 -8.62 -3.08
C SER A 59 -8.97 -7.33 -3.89
N VAL A 60 -7.72 -6.96 -4.16
CA VAL A 60 -7.40 -5.85 -5.06
C VAL A 60 -7.24 -6.37 -6.48
N ALA A 61 -8.18 -5.99 -7.35
CA ALA A 61 -8.12 -6.31 -8.78
C ALA A 61 -6.96 -5.57 -9.48
N PRO A 62 -6.35 -6.17 -10.52
CA PRO A 62 -5.33 -5.51 -11.35
C PRO A 62 -5.90 -4.32 -12.15
N GLY A 63 -4.98 -3.50 -12.69
CA GLY A 63 -5.33 -2.49 -13.69
C GLY A 63 -5.97 -1.21 -13.14
N GLY A 64 -5.90 -0.97 -11.82
CA GLY A 64 -6.46 0.22 -11.21
C GLY A 64 -5.62 0.77 -10.07
N VAL A 65 -5.89 2.02 -9.71
CA VAL A 65 -5.34 2.65 -8.51
C VAL A 65 -6.26 2.37 -7.33
N ARG A 66 -5.67 2.11 -6.16
CA ARG A 66 -6.38 1.98 -4.89
C ARG A 66 -5.77 2.92 -3.87
N THR A 67 -6.62 3.79 -3.32
CA THR A 67 -6.24 4.69 -2.23
C THR A 67 -6.61 4.02 -0.90
N VAL A 68 -5.65 3.97 0.02
CA VAL A 68 -5.84 3.43 1.37
C VAL A 68 -5.48 4.55 2.34
N ARG A 69 -6.35 4.83 3.31
CA ARG A 69 -6.10 5.86 4.31
C ARG A 69 -5.92 5.23 5.68
N GLU A 70 -5.04 5.81 6.48
CA GLU A 70 -4.82 5.37 7.86
C GLU A 70 -6.07 5.50 8.74
N ALA A 71 -6.95 6.46 8.44
CA ALA A 71 -8.24 6.60 9.12
C ALA A 71 -9.13 5.36 8.99
N ASP A 72 -8.94 4.57 7.92
CA ASP A 72 -9.68 3.34 7.66
C ASP A 72 -9.01 2.11 8.31
N ALA A 73 -7.85 2.29 8.96
CA ALA A 73 -7.19 1.24 9.73
C ALA A 73 -7.86 1.12 11.11
N GLY A 74 -8.41 -0.08 11.36
CA GLY A 74 -9.04 -0.49 12.62
C GLY A 74 -8.07 -0.67 13.77
#